data_AF-A0A2N5I2R6-F1
#
_entry.id   AF-A0A2N5I2R6-F1
#
_cell.length_a   1.000
_cell.length_b   1.000
_cell.length_c   1.000
_cell.angle_alpha   90.00
_cell.angle_beta   90.00
_cell.angle_gamma   90.00
#
_symmetry.space_group_name_H-M   'P 1'
#
loop_
_entity.id
_entity.type
_entity.pdbx_description
1 polymer ?
#
loop_
_entity_poly.entity_id
_entity_poly.type
_entity_poly.pdbx_seq_one_letter_code
_entity_poly.pdbx_strand_id
1 'polypeptide(L)' 'MRFKYNKEDIIRYHPELAEEVISISGLELFVYLDLLVFSAVLGLLLYPLVSSVWLLFSIPVMFFISCSAVFRLICKSAPS' A
#
# COMPACT_ATOMS: atom_id res chain seq x y z
N MET A 1 7.03 -24.30 25.61
CA MET A 1 5.76 -24.37 24.82
C MET A 1 5.64 -23.09 24.01
N ARG A 2 5.86 -23.12 22.68
CA ARG A 2 5.56 -21.98 21.80
C ARG A 2 4.10 -22.07 21.40
N PHE A 3 3.26 -21.19 21.93
CA PHE A 3 1.91 -21.02 21.41
C PHE A 3 2.01 -20.41 20.01
N LYS A 4 1.93 -21.26 18.98
CA LYS A 4 1.57 -20.84 17.63
C LYS A 4 0.09 -20.47 17.69
N TYR A 5 -0.21 -19.24 18.08
CA TYR A 5 -1.56 -18.72 17.91
C TYR A 5 -1.82 -18.63 16.41
N ASN A 6 -2.72 -19.48 15.92
CA ASN A 6 -3.18 -19.45 14.56
C ASN A 6 -4.02 -18.18 14.39
N LYS A 7 -3.72 -17.33 13.41
CA LYS A 7 -4.42 -16.04 13.21
C LYS A 7 -5.94 -16.22 13.10
N GLU A 8 -6.35 -17.39 12.61
CA GLU A 8 -7.72 -17.84 12.46
C GLU A 8 -8.46 -18.01 13.79
N ASP A 9 -7.78 -18.40 14.87
CA ASP A 9 -8.40 -18.57 16.19
C ASP A 9 -8.67 -17.23 16.87
N ILE A 10 -7.81 -16.22 16.69
CA ILE A 10 -7.99 -14.88 17.28
C ILE A 10 -9.20 -14.17 16.64
N ILE A 11 -9.35 -14.30 15.32
CA ILE A 11 -10.49 -13.77 14.55
C ILE A 11 -11.82 -14.40 15.00
N ARG A 12 -11.80 -15.66 15.43
CA ARG A 12 -12.98 -16.39 15.89
C ARG A 12 -13.45 -15.98 17.30
N TYR A 13 -12.52 -15.60 18.17
CA TYR A 13 -12.82 -15.21 19.55
C TYR A 13 -13.20 -13.73 19.70
N HIS A 14 -12.76 -12.87 18.80
CA HIS A 14 -13.08 -11.43 18.82
C HIS A 14 -13.48 -10.93 17.43
N PRO A 15 -14.74 -11.14 17.01
CA PRO A 15 -15.24 -10.70 15.72
C PRO A 15 -15.15 -9.17 15.53
N GLU A 16 -15.23 -8.41 16.63
CA GLU A 16 -15.02 -6.95 16.64
C GLU A 16 -13.61 -6.53 16.18
N LEU A 17 -12.56 -7.28 16.54
CA LEU A 17 -11.20 -7.02 16.05
C LEU A 17 -11.03 -7.41 14.57
N ALA A 18 -11.78 -8.41 14.09
CA ALA A 18 -11.73 -8.79 12.68
C ALA A 18 -12.29 -7.68 11.79
N GLU A 19 -13.37 -7.03 12.22
CA GLU A 19 -14.02 -5.94 11.50
C GLU A 19 -13.13 -4.69 11.41
N GLU A 20 -12.44 -4.36 12.50
CA GLU A 20 -11.45 -3.25 12.53
C GLU A 20 -10.21 -3.56 11.68
N VAL A 21 -9.67 -4.78 11.75
CA VAL A 21 -8.52 -5.20 10.93
C VAL A 21 -8.87 -5.25 9.45
N ILE A 22 -10.10 -5.65 9.09
CA ILE A 22 -10.60 -5.62 7.70
C ILE A 22 -10.77 -4.17 7.22
N SER A 23 -11.25 -3.27 8.07
CA SER A 23 -11.40 -1.84 7.75
C SER A 23 -10.03 -1.17 7.49
N ILE A 24 -9.06 -1.40 8.37
CA ILE A 24 -7.69 -0.86 8.23
C ILE A 24 -6.98 -1.48 7.03
N SER A 25 -7.10 -2.80 6.83
CA SER A 25 -6.52 -3.50 5.67
C SER A 25 -7.17 -3.05 4.36
N GLY A 26 -8.46 -2.73 4.38
CA GLY A 26 -9.19 -2.18 3.24
C GLY A 26 -8.68 -0.78 2.87
N LEU A 27 -8.40 0.07 3.86
CA LEU A 27 -7.86 1.40 3.65
C LEU A 27 -6.43 1.35 3.10
N GLU A 28 -5.55 0.52 3.66
CA GLU A 28 -4.19 0.33 3.16
C GLU A 28 -4.19 -0.19 1.71
N LEU A 29 -5.05 -1.18 1.41
CA LEU A 29 -5.19 -1.71 0.06
C LEU A 29 -5.76 -0.67 -0.93
N PHE A 30 -6.74 0.14 -0.50
CA PHE A 30 -7.28 1.22 -1.29
C PHE A 30 -6.21 2.26 -1.64
N VAL A 31 -5.37 2.64 -0.68
CA VAL A 31 -4.27 3.58 -0.89
C VAL A 31 -3.25 3.03 -1.89
N TYR A 32 -2.84 1.76 -1.78
CA TYR A 32 -1.92 1.16 -2.76
C TYR A 32 -2.55 1.07 -4.16
N LEU A 33 -3.84 0.75 -4.24
CA LEU A 33 -4.56 0.69 -5.51
C LEU A 33 -4.59 2.07 -6.18
N ASP A 34 -4.91 3.11 -5.41
CA ASP A 34 -4.91 4.50 -5.85
C ASP A 34 -3.51 4.96 -6.31
N LEU A 35 -2.47 4.62 -5.53
CA LEU A 35 -1.07 4.89 -5.88
C LEU A 35 -0.65 4.23 -7.20
N LEU A 36 -1.13 3.01 -7.44
CA LEU A 36 -0.86 2.26 -8.68
C LEU A 36 -1.53 2.94 -9.87
N VAL A 37 -2.79 3.37 -9.72
CA VAL A 37 -3.52 4.13 -10.75
C VAL A 37 -2.80 5.45 -11.04
N PHE A 38 -2.41 6.21 -10.01
CA PHE A 38 -1.64 7.44 -10.20
C PHE A 38 -0.30 7.21 -10.89
N SER A 39 0.40 6.14 -10.55
CA SER A 39 1.68 5.78 -11.19
C SER A 39 1.48 5.43 -12.67
N ALA A 40 0.41 4.71 -13.00
CA ALA A 40 0.07 4.40 -14.40
C ALA A 40 -0.28 5.66 -15.19
N VAL A 41 -1.09 6.57 -14.62
CA VAL A 41 -1.44 7.86 -15.22
C VAL A 41 -0.19 8.72 -15.40
N LEU A 42 0.70 8.75 -14.41
CA LEU A 42 1.98 9.46 -14.48
C LEU A 42 2.84 8.92 -15.64
N GLY A 43 2.91 7.61 -15.83
CA GLY A 43 3.59 6.99 -16.98
C GLY A 43 3.00 7.43 -18.32
N LEU A 44 1.66 7.46 -18.43
CA LEU A 44 0.98 7.97 -19.64
C LEU A 44 1.28 9.45 -19.89
N LEU A 45 1.34 10.26 -18.83
CA LEU A 45 1.66 11.69 -18.94
C LEU A 45 3.11 11.94 -19.35
N LEU A 46 4.04 11.09 -18.90
CA LEU A 46 5.46 11.18 -19.26
C LEU A 46 5.75 10.70 -20.68
N TYR A 47 4.91 9.84 -21.26
CA TYR A 47 5.11 9.28 -22.60
C TYR A 47 5.42 10.33 -23.69
N PRO A 48 4.63 11.42 -23.84
CA PRO A 48 4.95 12.46 -24.82
C PRO A 48 6.12 13.36 -24.41
N LEU A 49 6.51 13.35 -23.13
CA LEU A 49 7.42 14.33 -22.54
C LEU A 49 8.87 13.84 -22.47
N VAL A 50 9.07 12.53 -22.38
CA VAL A 50 10.39 11.93 -22.17
C VAL A 50 10.67 10.87 -23.24
N SER A 51 11.69 11.12 -24.06
CA SER A 51 12.06 10.20 -25.15
C SER A 51 12.77 8.93 -24.67
N SER A 52 13.25 8.92 -23.42
CA SER A 52 13.95 7.78 -22.83
C SER A 52 12.96 6.81 -22.19
N VAL A 53 12.88 5.61 -22.76
CA VAL A 53 12.06 4.50 -22.23
C VAL A 53 12.45 4.16 -20.79
N TRP A 54 13.73 4.24 -20.45
CA TRP A 54 14.18 3.98 -19.08
C TRP A 54 13.61 4.97 -18.06
N LEU A 55 13.57 6.26 -18.41
CA LEU A 55 12.98 7.30 -17.56
C LEU A 55 11.46 7.17 -17.47
N LEU A 56 10.82 6.79 -18.59
CA LEU A 56 9.38 6.55 -18.65
C LEU A 56 8.92 5.49 -17.65
N PHE A 57 9.73 4.45 -17.41
CA PHE A 57 9.42 3.42 -16.42
C PHE A 57 9.98 3.73 -15.04
N SER A 58 11.20 4.28 -14.93
CA SER A 58 11.84 4.50 -13.63
C SER A 58 11.13 5.58 -12.82
N ILE A 59 10.59 6.63 -13.45
CA ILE A 59 9.93 7.72 -12.76
C ILE A 59 8.62 7.26 -12.07
N PRO A 60 7.68 6.58 -12.75
CA PRO A 60 6.50 6.01 -12.10
C PRO A 60 6.82 5.00 -11.00
N VAL A 61 7.83 4.15 -11.21
CA VAL A 61 8.24 3.14 -10.21
C VAL A 61 8.84 3.82 -8.97
N MET A 62 9.71 4.81 -9.15
CA MET A 62 10.28 5.57 -8.04
C MET A 62 9.21 6.38 -7.30
N PHE A 63 8.25 6.96 -8.02
CA PHE A 63 7.09 7.62 -7.43
C PHE A 63 6.29 6.64 -6.56
N PHE A 64 5.93 5.47 -7.09
CA PHE A 64 5.21 4.44 -6.35
C PHE A 64 5.96 4.01 -5.08
N ILE A 65 7.26 3.70 -5.18
CA ILE A 65 8.07 3.25 -4.05
C ILE A 65 8.22 4.35 -2.99
N SER A 66 8.50 5.58 -3.41
CA SER A 66 8.69 6.71 -2.48
C SER A 66 7.40 7.04 -1.73
N CYS A 67 6.28 7.15 -2.43
CA CYS A 67 4.98 7.38 -1.81
C CYS A 67 4.56 6.20 -0.92
N SER A 68 4.82 4.95 -1.33
CA SER A 68 4.58 3.77 -0.49
C SER A 68 5.42 3.78 0.79
N ALA A 69 6.68 4.19 0.70
CA ALA A 69 7.56 4.33 1.85
C ALA A 69 7.07 5.43 2.80
N VAL A 70 6.66 6.58 2.27
CA VAL A 70 6.08 7.69 3.05
C VAL A 70 4.79 7.22 3.73
N PHE A 71 3.88 6.56 3.02
CA PHE A 71 2.66 6.02 3.59
C PHE A 71 2.95 5.06 4.75
N ARG A 72 3.87 4.11 4.56
CA ARG A 72 4.31 3.19 5.62
C ARG A 72 4.91 3.92 6.82
N LEU A 73 5.71 4.96 6.60
CA LEU A 73 6.29 5.74 7.70
C LEU A 73 5.21 6.49 8.48
N ILE A 74 4.23 7.08 7.79
CA ILE A 74 3.12 7.79 8.42
C ILE A 74 2.24 6.80 9.21
N CYS A 75 1.82 5.69 8.60
CA CYS A 75 1.00 4.68 9.27
C CYS A 75 1.72 4.00 10.44
N LYS A 76 3.04 3.80 10.35
CA LYS A 76 3.85 3.26 11.46
C LYS A 76 4.04 4.28 12.60
N SER A 77 3.93 5.57 12.31
CA SER A 77 4.09 6.66 13.28
C SER A 77 2.76 7.11 13.89
N ALA A 78 1.62 6.64 13.37
CA ALA A 78 0.32 6.88 13.98
C ALA A 78 0.22 6.05 15.27
N PRO A 79 0.10 6.67 16.46
CA PRO A 79 -0.15 5.93 17.68
C PRO A 79 -1.52 5.25 17.55
N SER A 80 -1.52 3.92 17.68
CA SER A 80 -2.73 3.10 17.83
C SER A 80 -3.46 3.46 19.11
#